data_AF-A0A971M0P1-F1
#
_entry.id   AF-A0A971M0P1-F1
#
_cell.length_a   1.000
_cell.length_b   1.000
_cell.length_c   1.000
_cell.angle_alpha   90.00
_cell.angle_beta   90.00
_cell.angle_gamma   90.00
#
_symmetry.space_group_name_H-M   'P 1'
#
loop_
_entity.id
_entity.type
_entity.pdbx_description
1 polymer ?
#
loop_
_entity_poly.entity_id
_entity_poly.type
_entity_poly.pdbx_seq_one_letter_code
_entity_poly.pdbx_strand_id
1 'polypeptide(L)'
;MAAHLGAHEVMEIHEVLTDTIDGINQFELYRPHITDQQLRAIMDNQLQFMMQEYNNMVQAVNQQGMASATPYRALKSTQPVYGLKNPAPQSPNMGASQLDDRDIASGMLGCHKASAVMKMMAALECADPNLRRMIQQSAVNCAEQAYEVWQYMNQKGYYQVPTMKEMTTNTVLNTYATTNMKPIENMTMNMNNPRQQMGQPNMPM
;
A
#
# COMPACT_ATOMS: atom_id res chain seq x y z
N MET A 1 10.80 -34.73 4.74
CA MET A 1 10.27 -33.60 5.54
C MET A 1 9.59 -32.64 4.59
N ALA A 2 8.43 -32.09 4.95
CA ALA A 2 7.77 -31.05 4.15
C ALA A 2 8.49 -29.71 4.34
N ALA A 3 8.50 -28.86 3.31
CA ALA A 3 9.04 -27.50 3.41
C ALA A 3 8.18 -26.66 4.38
N HIS A 4 8.80 -25.64 4.98
CA HIS A 4 8.13 -24.73 5.94
C HIS A 4 7.15 -23.77 5.26
N LEU A 5 7.34 -23.47 3.98
CA LEU A 5 6.47 -22.61 3.18
C LEU A 5 5.84 -23.42 2.04
N GLY A 6 4.62 -23.06 1.69
CA GLY A 6 3.93 -23.55 0.49
C GLY A 6 4.61 -23.07 -0.79
N ALA A 7 4.36 -23.75 -1.90
CA ALA A 7 4.96 -23.41 -3.19
C ALA A 7 4.61 -21.99 -3.66
N HIS A 8 3.34 -21.56 -3.48
CA HIS A 8 2.94 -20.18 -3.81
C HIS A 8 3.74 -19.18 -2.99
N GLU A 9 3.86 -19.37 -1.68
CA GLU A 9 4.60 -18.45 -0.80
C GLU A 9 6.06 -18.29 -1.19
N VAL A 10 6.71 -19.39 -1.58
CA VAL A 10 8.10 -19.37 -2.07
C VAL A 10 8.22 -18.60 -3.38
N MET A 11 7.28 -18.77 -4.31
CA MET A 11 7.29 -18.04 -5.57
C MET A 11 6.98 -16.56 -5.37
N GLU A 12 5.98 -16.23 -4.55
CA GLU A 12 5.59 -14.85 -4.29
C GLU A 12 6.67 -14.06 -3.57
N ILE A 13 7.34 -14.65 -2.56
CA ILE A 13 8.46 -13.97 -1.91
C ILE A 13 9.68 -13.85 -2.85
N HIS A 14 9.88 -14.80 -3.76
CA HIS A 14 10.90 -14.71 -4.80
C HIS A 14 10.65 -13.51 -5.73
N GLU A 15 9.42 -13.34 -6.21
CA GLU A 15 9.03 -12.21 -7.04
C GLU A 15 9.19 -10.89 -6.27
N VAL A 16 8.69 -10.81 -5.03
CA VAL A 16 8.80 -9.60 -4.18
C VAL A 16 10.26 -9.20 -3.92
N LEU A 17 11.13 -10.17 -3.64
CA LEU A 17 12.56 -9.91 -3.42
C LEU A 17 13.25 -9.46 -4.71
N THR A 18 12.89 -10.05 -5.85
CA THR A 18 13.43 -9.67 -7.17
C THR A 18 13.02 -8.26 -7.56
N ASP A 19 11.73 -7.91 -7.44
CA ASP A 19 11.21 -6.55 -7.67
C ASP A 19 11.90 -5.52 -6.77
N THR A 20 12.14 -5.88 -5.49
CA THR A 20 12.85 -5.00 -4.56
C THR A 20 14.30 -4.77 -4.99
N ILE A 21 15.01 -5.81 -5.46
CA ILE A 21 16.37 -5.68 -6.01
C ILE A 21 16.37 -4.78 -7.25
N ASP A 22 15.45 -5.01 -8.17
CA ASP A 22 15.35 -4.24 -9.41
C ASP A 22 15.04 -2.76 -9.13
N GLY A 23 14.12 -2.48 -8.20
CA GLY A 23 13.83 -1.11 -7.75
C GLY A 23 15.03 -0.41 -7.12
N ILE A 24 15.79 -1.09 -6.24
CA ILE A 24 17.02 -0.54 -5.65
C ILE A 24 18.03 -0.20 -6.75
N ASN A 25 18.29 -1.15 -7.66
CA ASN A 25 19.24 -0.96 -8.75
C ASN A 25 18.80 0.15 -9.71
N GLN A 26 17.50 0.25 -10.01
CA GLN A 26 16.95 1.32 -10.82
C GLN A 26 17.17 2.69 -10.18
N PHE A 27 17.01 2.80 -8.86
CA PHE A 27 17.23 4.06 -8.15
C PHE A 27 18.70 4.44 -8.11
N GLU A 28 19.61 3.46 -7.94
CA GLU A 28 21.06 3.70 -8.07
C GLU A 28 21.45 4.18 -9.48
N LEU A 29 20.79 3.67 -10.54
CA LEU A 29 20.98 4.18 -11.90
C LEU A 29 20.50 5.62 -12.07
N TYR A 30 19.42 6.02 -11.38
CA TYR A 30 18.88 7.37 -11.43
C TYR A 30 19.68 8.37 -10.61
N ARG A 31 20.27 7.94 -9.50
CA ARG A 31 20.89 8.80 -8.49
C ARG A 31 21.91 9.82 -9.04
N PRO A 32 22.79 9.49 -10.01
CA PRO A 32 23.72 10.45 -10.58
C PRO A 32 23.06 11.61 -11.34
N HIS A 33 21.82 11.44 -11.79
CA HIS A 33 21.08 12.44 -12.58
C HIS A 33 20.30 13.44 -11.74
N ILE A 34 20.23 13.26 -10.41
CA ILE A 34 19.52 14.18 -9.52
C ILE A 34 20.35 15.42 -9.27
N THR A 35 19.79 16.60 -9.52
CA THR A 35 20.40 17.89 -9.19
C THR A 35 19.73 18.58 -8.00
N ASP A 36 18.45 18.29 -7.76
CA ASP A 36 17.71 18.85 -6.64
C ASP A 36 18.05 18.13 -5.32
N GLN A 37 18.48 18.90 -4.32
CA GLN A 37 18.92 18.36 -3.03
C GLN A 37 17.77 17.72 -2.22
N GLN A 38 16.53 18.21 -2.37
CA GLN A 38 15.38 17.62 -1.69
C GLN A 38 15.05 16.26 -2.30
N LEU A 39 15.06 16.14 -3.63
CA LEU A 39 14.88 14.84 -4.28
C LEU A 39 15.99 13.86 -3.92
N ARG A 40 17.24 14.33 -3.87
CA ARG A 40 18.38 13.49 -3.46
C ARG A 40 18.21 12.94 -2.04
N ALA A 41 17.79 13.78 -1.10
CA ALA A 41 17.53 13.36 0.27
C ALA A 41 16.39 12.32 0.35
N ILE A 42 15.31 12.51 -0.41
CA ILE A 42 14.21 11.53 -0.49
C ILE A 42 14.73 10.20 -1.04
N MET A 43 15.45 10.22 -2.16
CA MET A 43 16.01 9.00 -2.76
C MET A 43 16.95 8.26 -1.80
N ASP A 44 17.87 8.97 -1.16
CA ASP A 44 18.84 8.37 -0.23
C ASP A 44 18.14 7.69 0.96
N ASN A 45 17.12 8.34 1.54
CA ASN A 45 16.32 7.77 2.62
C ASN A 45 15.52 6.54 2.16
N GLN A 46 14.92 6.59 0.97
CA GLN A 46 14.16 5.46 0.41
C GLN A 46 15.06 4.28 0.07
N LEU A 47 16.24 4.51 -0.53
CA LEU A 47 17.23 3.46 -0.80
C LEU A 47 17.65 2.75 0.49
N GLN A 48 17.99 3.51 1.53
CA GLN A 48 18.34 2.92 2.83
C GLN A 48 17.20 2.06 3.38
N PHE A 49 15.96 2.56 3.32
CA PHE A 49 14.80 1.83 3.78
C PHE A 49 14.54 0.56 2.96
N MET A 50 14.62 0.63 1.63
CA MET A 50 14.43 -0.51 0.74
C MET A 50 15.47 -1.60 1.00
N MET A 51 16.75 -1.23 1.22
CA MET A 51 17.80 -2.19 1.59
C MET A 51 17.52 -2.85 2.94
N GLN A 52 17.07 -2.09 3.94
CA GLN A 52 16.69 -2.64 5.24
C GLN A 52 15.51 -3.60 5.11
N GLU A 53 14.49 -3.23 4.35
CA GLU A 53 13.30 -4.05 4.11
C GLU A 53 13.66 -5.36 3.39
N TYR A 54 14.49 -5.29 2.35
CA TYR A 54 15.03 -6.45 1.65
C TYR A 54 15.74 -7.41 2.63
N ASN A 55 16.67 -6.89 3.43
CA ASN A 55 17.41 -7.69 4.40
C ASN A 55 16.48 -8.35 5.44
N ASN A 56 15.47 -7.63 5.91
CA ASN A 56 14.48 -8.19 6.84
C ASN A 56 13.67 -9.32 6.20
N MET A 57 13.24 -9.15 4.95
CA MET A 57 12.54 -10.20 4.21
C MET A 57 13.44 -11.43 4.04
N VAL A 58 14.70 -11.26 3.62
CA VAL A 58 15.68 -12.34 3.49
C VAL A 58 15.87 -13.10 4.81
N GLN A 59 16.00 -12.40 5.94
CA GLN A 59 16.11 -13.03 7.26
C GLN A 59 14.86 -13.84 7.61
N ALA A 60 13.67 -13.31 7.31
CA ALA A 60 12.40 -13.98 7.54
C ALA A 60 12.28 -15.29 6.74
N VAL A 61 12.61 -15.29 5.44
CA VAL A 61 12.54 -16.52 4.62
C VAL A 61 13.57 -17.57 5.04
N ASN A 62 14.73 -17.14 5.55
CA ASN A 62 15.77 -18.03 6.05
C ASN A 62 15.56 -18.50 7.50
N GLN A 63 14.41 -18.20 8.11
CA GLN A 63 14.08 -18.55 9.50
C GLN A 63 15.10 -18.03 10.53
N GLN A 64 15.81 -16.95 10.22
CA GLN A 64 16.78 -16.31 11.11
C GLN A 64 16.12 -15.33 12.11
N GLY A 65 14.81 -15.46 12.27
CA GLY A 65 13.95 -14.55 13.02
C GLY A 65 13.12 -13.65 12.10
N MET A 66 11.85 -13.48 12.44
CA MET A 66 11.00 -12.49 11.78
C MET A 66 11.02 -11.20 12.58
N ALA A 67 11.76 -10.20 12.11
CA ALA A 67 11.63 -8.86 12.64
C ALA A 67 10.22 -8.33 12.37
N SER A 68 9.69 -7.50 13.27
CA SER A 68 8.41 -6.83 13.01
C SER A 68 8.53 -5.95 11.76
N ALA A 69 7.52 -6.02 10.89
CA ALA A 69 7.48 -5.19 9.70
C ALA A 69 7.55 -3.71 10.10
N THR A 70 8.56 -3.01 9.61
CA THR A 70 8.82 -1.61 9.97
C THR A 70 8.07 -0.69 9.01
N PRO A 71 7.21 0.22 9.49
CA PRO A 71 6.50 1.16 8.64
C PRO A 71 7.44 2.26 8.13
N TYR A 72 7.33 2.59 6.85
CA TYR A 72 8.05 3.72 6.27
C TYR A 72 7.62 5.06 6.91
N ARG A 73 8.57 5.99 7.05
CA ARG A 73 8.34 7.35 7.54
C ARG A 73 8.99 8.35 6.59
N ALA A 74 8.15 9.16 5.94
CA ALA A 74 8.60 10.23 5.07
C ALA A 74 9.40 11.29 5.86
N LEU A 75 10.39 11.90 5.20
CA LEU A 75 11.23 12.95 5.77
C LEU A 75 10.43 14.22 6.06
N LYS A 76 9.47 14.54 5.20
CA LYS A 76 8.61 15.72 5.32
C LYS A 76 7.23 15.47 4.73
N SER A 77 6.21 15.95 5.44
CA SER A 77 4.85 16.03 4.92
C SER A 77 4.53 17.48 4.52
N THR A 78 3.78 17.60 3.43
CA THR A 78 3.42 18.89 2.83
C THR A 78 1.98 18.83 2.36
N GLN A 79 1.29 19.97 2.40
CA GLN A 79 -0.09 20.01 1.96
C GLN A 79 -0.18 19.97 0.42
N PRO A 80 -1.07 19.15 -0.16
CA PRO A 80 -1.31 19.12 -1.59
C PRO A 80 -1.71 20.48 -2.17
N VAL A 81 -1.17 20.79 -3.35
CA VAL A 81 -1.60 21.90 -4.19
C VAL A 81 -2.48 21.36 -5.32
N TYR A 82 -3.73 21.83 -5.34
CA TYR A 82 -4.71 21.50 -6.36
C TYR A 82 -4.77 22.55 -7.47
N GLY A 83 -5.21 22.12 -8.64
CA GLY A 83 -5.38 22.96 -9.82
C GLY A 83 -4.24 22.81 -10.84
N LEU A 84 -4.49 23.37 -12.02
CA LEU A 84 -3.51 23.47 -13.08
C LEU A 84 -2.88 24.87 -13.08
N LYS A 85 -1.58 24.93 -13.37
CA LYS A 85 -0.78 26.14 -13.50
C LYS A 85 0.03 26.04 -14.80
N ASN A 86 -0.62 26.38 -15.92
CA ASN A 86 -0.05 26.41 -17.27
C ASN A 86 0.87 25.20 -17.58
N PRO A 87 0.34 23.96 -17.52
CA PRO A 87 1.16 22.76 -17.73
C PRO A 87 1.80 22.78 -19.13
N ALA A 88 3.10 22.52 -19.19
CA ALA A 88 3.85 22.44 -20.44
C ALA A 88 3.68 21.06 -21.11
N PRO A 89 3.69 20.98 -22.46
CA PRO A 89 3.76 19.71 -23.17
C PRO A 89 4.98 18.89 -22.73
N GLN A 90 4.83 17.57 -22.72
CA GLN A 90 5.88 16.63 -22.31
C GLN A 90 6.18 15.69 -23.47
N SER A 91 7.45 15.34 -23.66
CA SER A 91 7.91 14.37 -24.66
C SER A 91 9.04 13.52 -24.08
N PRO A 92 9.25 12.29 -24.59
CA PRO A 92 10.39 11.47 -24.18
C PRO A 92 11.73 12.14 -24.48
N ASN A 93 12.72 11.85 -23.64
CA ASN A 93 14.10 12.23 -23.87
C ASN A 93 14.70 11.43 -25.03
N MET A 94 15.63 12.05 -25.75
CA MET A 94 16.40 11.41 -26.83
C MET A 94 17.55 10.54 -26.30
N GLY A 95 17.91 10.67 -25.01
CA GLY A 95 18.94 9.87 -24.37
C GLY A 95 19.08 10.18 -22.88
N ALA A 96 19.83 9.33 -22.17
CA ALA A 96 19.99 9.41 -20.72
C ALA A 96 20.63 10.72 -20.23
N SER A 97 21.41 11.40 -21.06
CA SER A 97 22.00 12.71 -20.73
C SER A 97 20.98 13.83 -20.59
N GLN A 98 19.73 13.61 -21.00
CA GLN A 98 18.63 14.57 -20.87
C GLN A 98 17.71 14.29 -19.68
N LEU A 99 17.97 13.23 -18.90
CA LEU A 99 17.21 12.97 -17.68
C LEU A 99 17.37 14.13 -16.69
N ASP A 100 16.24 14.61 -16.19
CA ASP A 100 16.17 15.65 -15.16
C ASP A 100 15.48 15.16 -13.88
N ASP A 101 15.42 16.01 -12.85
CA ASP A 101 14.80 15.69 -11.57
C ASP A 101 13.31 15.30 -11.69
N ARG A 102 12.61 15.81 -12.70
CA ARG A 102 11.19 15.50 -12.94
C ARG A 102 11.05 14.10 -13.52
N ASP A 103 11.93 13.70 -14.43
CA ASP A 103 11.97 12.34 -14.97
C ASP A 103 12.35 11.32 -13.89
N ILE A 104 13.37 11.63 -13.09
CA ILE A 104 13.80 10.76 -11.99
C ILE A 104 12.67 10.59 -10.96
N ALA A 105 12.06 11.68 -10.50
CA ALA A 105 10.94 11.60 -9.56
C ALA A 105 9.74 10.83 -10.16
N SER A 106 9.45 11.03 -11.46
CA SER A 106 8.39 10.27 -12.13
C SER A 106 8.71 8.77 -12.20
N GLY A 107 9.98 8.40 -12.44
CA GLY A 107 10.44 7.01 -12.44
C GLY A 107 10.32 6.37 -11.06
N MET A 108 10.77 7.07 -10.02
CA MET A 108 10.61 6.63 -8.62
C MET A 108 9.14 6.42 -8.25
N LEU A 109 8.28 7.39 -8.60
CA LEU A 109 6.84 7.31 -8.35
C LEU A 109 6.21 6.09 -9.04
N GLY A 110 6.60 5.83 -10.29
CA GLY A 110 6.12 4.69 -11.07
C GLY A 110 6.55 3.35 -10.47
N CYS A 111 7.83 3.22 -10.13
CA CYS A 111 8.39 2.04 -9.47
C CYS A 111 7.63 1.70 -8.18
N HIS A 112 7.51 2.66 -7.25
CA HIS A 112 6.81 2.42 -5.99
C HIS A 112 5.33 2.05 -6.16
N LYS A 113 4.62 2.66 -7.13
CA LYS A 113 3.23 2.29 -7.42
C LYS A 113 3.12 0.87 -7.95
N ALA A 114 4.02 0.46 -8.84
CA ALA A 114 4.05 -0.89 -9.37
C ALA A 114 4.35 -1.91 -8.25
N SER A 115 5.40 -1.67 -7.46
CA SER A 115 5.76 -2.52 -6.32
C SER A 115 4.65 -2.61 -5.27
N ALA A 116 3.94 -1.51 -4.96
CA ALA A 116 2.82 -1.55 -4.02
C ALA A 116 1.70 -2.48 -4.48
N VAL A 117 1.34 -2.43 -5.77
CA VAL A 117 0.31 -3.32 -6.35
C VAL A 117 0.79 -4.76 -6.36
N MET A 118 2.00 -5.00 -6.84
CA MET A 118 2.62 -6.33 -6.92
C MET A 118 2.73 -7.00 -5.55
N LYS A 119 3.27 -6.29 -4.56
CA LYS A 119 3.38 -6.77 -3.19
C LYS A 119 2.00 -7.05 -2.57
N MET A 120 0.99 -6.21 -2.80
CA MET A 120 -0.34 -6.50 -2.29
C MET A 120 -0.93 -7.77 -2.91
N MET A 121 -0.74 -8.00 -4.21
CA MET A 121 -1.16 -9.25 -4.85
C MET A 121 -0.45 -10.46 -4.25
N ALA A 122 0.88 -10.38 -4.10
CA ALA A 122 1.69 -11.44 -3.48
C ALA A 122 1.23 -11.78 -2.05
N ALA A 123 0.86 -10.77 -1.27
CA ALA A 123 0.31 -10.97 0.07
C ALA A 123 -1.01 -11.77 0.06
N LEU A 124 -1.82 -11.68 -1.00
CA LEU A 124 -3.09 -12.42 -1.08
C LEU A 124 -2.87 -13.92 -1.25
N GLU A 125 -1.74 -14.31 -1.85
CA GLU A 125 -1.32 -15.69 -2.11
C GLU A 125 -0.55 -16.34 -0.94
N CYS A 126 -0.31 -15.60 0.15
CA CYS A 126 0.37 -16.10 1.33
C CYS A 126 -0.59 -16.73 2.36
N ALA A 127 -0.26 -17.96 2.79
CA ALA A 127 -1.02 -18.73 3.77
C ALA A 127 -0.51 -18.51 5.21
N ASP A 128 0.80 -18.38 5.38
CA ASP A 128 1.46 -18.03 6.63
C ASP A 128 1.07 -16.60 7.01
N PRO A 129 0.45 -16.40 8.19
CA PRO A 129 -0.09 -15.11 8.58
C PRO A 129 1.01 -14.06 8.83
N ASN A 130 2.23 -14.48 9.18
CA ASN A 130 3.31 -13.54 9.46
C ASN A 130 3.93 -13.05 8.15
N LEU A 131 4.20 -13.94 7.20
CA LEU A 131 4.68 -13.61 5.86
C LEU A 131 3.67 -12.72 5.14
N ARG A 132 2.38 -13.10 5.20
CA ARG A 132 1.28 -12.29 4.67
C ARG A 132 1.31 -10.86 5.21
N ARG A 133 1.38 -10.69 6.54
CA ARG A 133 1.41 -9.37 7.18
C ARG A 133 2.67 -8.57 6.81
N MET A 134 3.81 -9.25 6.71
CA MET A 134 5.07 -8.61 6.32
C MET A 134 4.98 -8.04 4.90
N ILE A 135 4.47 -8.82 3.95
CA ILE A 135 4.30 -8.37 2.55
C ILE A 135 3.22 -7.28 2.45
N GLN A 136 2.11 -7.40 3.20
CA GLN A 136 1.09 -6.34 3.28
C GLN A 136 1.68 -5.01 3.76
N GLN A 137 2.50 -5.04 4.81
CA GLN A 137 3.16 -3.84 5.30
C GLN A 137 4.16 -3.29 4.27
N SER A 138 4.87 -4.16 3.55
CA SER A 138 5.77 -3.74 2.47
C SER A 138 5.02 -3.05 1.32
N ALA A 139 3.83 -3.52 0.96
CA ALA A 139 2.95 -2.83 0.01
C ALA A 139 2.54 -1.44 0.52
N VAL A 140 2.20 -1.30 1.81
CA VAL A 140 1.93 -0.01 2.45
C VAL A 140 3.18 0.88 2.40
N ASN A 141 4.36 0.34 2.67
CA ASN A 141 5.60 1.10 2.63
C ASN A 141 5.89 1.67 1.25
N CYS A 142 5.66 0.89 0.17
CA CYS A 142 5.75 1.39 -1.20
C CYS A 142 4.70 2.48 -1.47
N ALA A 143 3.48 2.34 -0.96
CA ALA A 143 2.45 3.38 -1.10
C ALA A 143 2.84 4.70 -0.42
N GLU A 144 3.41 4.64 0.79
CA GLU A 144 3.90 5.83 1.51
C GLU A 144 5.10 6.48 0.80
N GLN A 145 6.04 5.68 0.29
CA GLN A 145 7.18 6.17 -0.50
C GLN A 145 6.73 6.84 -1.81
N ALA A 146 5.76 6.23 -2.50
CA ALA A 146 5.12 6.84 -3.67
C ALA A 146 4.46 8.18 -3.31
N TYR A 147 3.79 8.26 -2.16
CA TYR A 147 3.13 9.50 -1.73
C TYR A 147 4.12 10.61 -1.39
N GLU A 148 5.27 10.29 -0.79
CA GLU A 148 6.34 11.25 -0.55
C GLU A 148 6.93 11.81 -1.86
N VAL A 149 7.23 10.93 -2.82
CA VAL A 149 7.72 11.36 -4.14
C VAL A 149 6.66 12.21 -4.86
N TRP A 150 5.39 11.81 -4.79
CA TRP A 150 4.29 12.59 -5.35
C TRP A 150 4.16 13.98 -4.70
N GLN A 151 4.29 14.08 -3.37
CA GLN A 151 4.27 15.37 -2.67
C GLN A 151 5.40 16.27 -3.16
N TYR A 152 6.62 15.75 -3.29
CA TYR A 152 7.75 16.47 -3.89
C TYR A 152 7.40 16.98 -5.30
N MET A 153 6.92 16.09 -6.18
CA MET A 153 6.55 16.46 -7.55
C MET A 153 5.43 17.50 -7.60
N ASN A 154 4.46 17.42 -6.69
CA ASN A 154 3.36 18.36 -6.61
C ASN A 154 3.85 19.76 -6.18
N GLN A 155 4.74 19.83 -5.18
CA GLN A 155 5.36 21.09 -4.76
C GLN A 155 6.20 21.75 -5.86
N LYS A 156 6.93 20.96 -6.65
CA LYS A 156 7.72 21.46 -7.77
C LYS A 156 6.87 21.82 -9.00
N GLY A 157 5.59 21.46 -9.01
CA GLY A 157 4.69 21.64 -10.16
C GLY A 157 4.87 20.60 -11.27
N TYR A 158 5.69 19.57 -11.04
CA TYR A 158 5.86 18.43 -11.95
C TYR A 158 4.63 17.54 -12.01
N TYR A 159 3.87 17.45 -10.92
CA TYR A 159 2.60 16.72 -10.83
C TYR A 159 1.47 17.65 -10.42
N GLN A 160 0.70 18.13 -11.39
CA GLN A 160 -0.46 19.00 -11.14
C GLN A 160 -1.72 18.16 -10.96
N VAL A 161 -2.59 18.58 -10.03
CA VAL A 161 -3.81 17.84 -9.70
C VAL A 161 -5.01 18.59 -10.28
N PRO A 162 -5.50 18.24 -11.48
CA PRO A 162 -6.67 18.88 -12.05
C PRO A 162 -7.91 18.65 -11.16
N THR A 163 -8.77 19.67 -11.09
CA THR A 163 -10.02 19.62 -10.34
C THR A 163 -11.20 19.69 -11.30
N MET A 164 -12.30 19.04 -10.93
CA MET A 164 -13.59 19.25 -11.61
C MET A 164 -14.21 20.58 -11.18
N LYS A 165 -15.23 21.04 -11.91
CA LYS A 165 -16.10 22.13 -11.42
C LYS A 165 -16.75 21.70 -10.11
N GLU A 166 -16.91 22.64 -9.19
CA GLU A 166 -17.47 22.37 -7.86
C GLU A 166 -18.87 21.75 -7.96
N MET A 167 -19.74 22.30 -8.82
CA MET A 167 -21.08 21.74 -9.06
C MET A 167 -21.01 20.26 -9.47
N THR A 168 -20.17 19.91 -10.45
CA THR A 168 -19.99 18.52 -10.90
C THR A 168 -19.49 17.63 -9.77
N THR A 169 -18.52 18.11 -8.99
CA THR A 169 -17.97 17.39 -7.83
C THR A 169 -19.05 17.10 -6.81
N ASN A 170 -19.80 18.13 -6.39
CA ASN A 170 -20.86 17.99 -5.39
C ASN A 170 -22.00 17.09 -5.88
N THR A 171 -22.40 17.21 -7.16
CA THR A 171 -23.42 16.31 -7.73
C THR A 171 -22.99 14.84 -7.66
N VAL A 172 -21.73 14.53 -7.99
CA VAL A 172 -21.20 13.16 -7.92
C VAL A 172 -21.13 12.67 -6.47
N LEU A 173 -20.57 13.47 -5.57
CA LEU A 173 -20.38 13.06 -4.17
C LEU A 173 -21.72 12.89 -3.43
N ASN A 174 -22.72 13.71 -3.73
CA ASN A 174 -24.06 13.60 -3.14
C ASN A 174 -24.87 12.39 -3.63
N THR A 175 -24.32 11.55 -4.53
CA THR A 175 -24.93 10.25 -4.88
C THR A 175 -24.73 9.19 -3.79
N TYR A 176 -23.75 9.39 -2.91
CA TYR A 176 -23.51 8.52 -1.75
C TYR A 176 -24.23 9.07 -0.52
N ALA A 177 -24.91 8.22 0.22
CA ALA A 177 -25.55 8.57 1.48
C ALA A 177 -25.25 7.53 2.54
N THR A 178 -25.08 7.97 3.79
CA THR A 178 -24.96 7.06 4.93
C THR A 178 -26.27 6.28 5.10
N THR A 179 -26.19 4.96 5.23
CA THR A 179 -27.36 4.16 5.61
C THR A 179 -27.66 4.39 7.09
N ASN A 180 -28.92 4.59 7.44
CA ASN A 180 -29.36 4.54 8.84
C ASN A 180 -29.24 3.10 9.35
N MET A 181 -28.06 2.73 9.84
CA MET A 181 -27.86 1.48 10.55
C MET A 181 -28.61 1.56 11.89
N LYS A 182 -29.83 1.00 11.92
CA LYS A 182 -30.43 0.64 13.21
C LYS A 182 -29.57 -0.50 13.81
N PRO A 183 -29.26 -0.47 15.11
CA PRO A 183 -28.64 -1.61 15.77
C PRO A 183 -29.43 -2.87 15.44
N ILE A 184 -28.76 -3.93 15.00
CA ILE A 184 -29.37 -5.25 14.93
C ILE A 184 -29.65 -5.63 16.38
N GLU A 185 -30.89 -5.41 16.85
CA GLU A 185 -31.34 -5.96 18.12
C GLU A 185 -31.20 -7.47 18.03
N ASN A 186 -30.41 -8.04 18.94
CA ASN A 186 -30.27 -9.48 19.07
C ASN A 186 -31.67 -10.08 19.21
N MET A 187 -32.17 -10.73 18.15
CA MET A 187 -33.31 -11.63 18.24
C MET A 187 -32.89 -12.80 19.13
N THR A 188 -33.00 -12.62 20.45
CA THR A 188 -33.05 -13.73 21.40
C THR A 188 -34.27 -14.55 21.04
N MET A 189 -34.04 -15.60 20.25
CA MET A 189 -34.98 -16.69 20.04
C MET A 189 -35.36 -17.25 21.40
N ASN A 190 -36.54 -16.87 21.89
CA ASN A 190 -37.17 -17.48 23.04
C ASN A 190 -37.59 -18.90 22.63
N MET A 191 -36.67 -19.87 22.75
CA MET A 191 -37.01 -21.29 22.66
C MET A 191 -37.85 -21.66 23.88
N ASN A 192 -39.16 -21.52 23.76
CA ASN A 192 -40.10 -22.18 24.66
C ASN A 192 -39.88 -23.70 24.53
N ASN A 193 -39.35 -24.30 25.60
CA ASN A 193 -39.05 -25.71 25.74
C ASN A 193 -40.35 -26.50 26.02
N PRO A 194 -40.85 -27.38 25.12
CA PRO A 194 -42.08 -28.13 25.38
C PRO A 194 -41.74 -29.45 26.07
N ARG A 195 -41.47 -29.42 27.39
CA ARG A 195 -41.37 -30.63 28.21
C ARG A 195 -41.48 -30.28 29.69
N GLN A 196 -42.69 -30.35 30.24
CA GLN A 196 -43.04 -30.91 31.56
C GLN A 196 -44.41 -30.40 32.01
N GLN A 197 -45.43 -31.24 31.89
CA GLN A 197 -46.28 -31.66 33.02
C GLN A 197 -47.37 -32.62 32.49
N MET A 198 -47.06 -33.92 32.58
CA MET A 198 -48.07 -34.96 32.73
C MET A 198 -48.30 -35.16 34.23
N GLY A 199 -49.58 -35.24 34.65
CA GLY A 199 -50.05 -35.55 36.00
C GLY A 199 -50.93 -34.41 36.53
N GLN A 200 -52.19 -34.57 36.91
CA GLN A 200 -52.91 -35.73 37.45
C GLN A 200 -54.43 -35.63 37.16
N PRO A 201 -55.20 -36.73 37.35
CA PRO A 201 -56.64 -36.79 37.08
C PRO A 201 -57.46 -36.15 38.21
N ASN A 202 -58.52 -35.42 37.83
CA ASN A 202 -59.44 -34.77 38.76
C ASN A 202 -60.78 -35.54 38.85
N MET A 203 -61.12 -35.98 40.05
CA MET A 203 -62.47 -36.33 40.56
C MET A 203 -62.45 -36.05 42.08
N PRO A 204 -63.56 -35.82 42.78
CA PRO A 204 -64.91 -35.38 42.37
C PRO A 204 -65.44 -34.20 43.23
N MET A 205 -66.59 -33.64 42.85
CA MET A 205 -67.77 -33.29 43.68
C MET A 205 -68.92 -32.89 42.75
#